data_AF-A0A6N6PCX7-F1
#
_entry.id   AF-A0A6N6PCX7-F1
#
_cell.length_a   1.000
_cell.length_b   1.000
_cell.length_c   1.000
_cell.angle_alpha   90.00
_cell.angle_beta   90.00
_cell.angle_gamma   90.00
#
_symmetry.space_group_name_H-M   'P 1'
#
loop_
_entity.id
_entity.type
_entity.pdbx_description
1 polymer ?
#
loop_
_entity_poly.entity_id
_entity_poly.type
_entity_poly.pdbx_seq_one_letter_code
_entity_poly.pdbx_strand_id
1 'polypeptide(L)'
;KNEHIAVYGPDNHLRLTGLHETQSIDKFNYGVANRGASIRVPHSFVNNNYKGYLEDRRPNSQGDPYKIAGRILQTINTVPLPVVKKGKK
;
A
#
# COMPACT_ATOMS: atom_id res chain seq x y z
N LYS A 1 -8.62 -6.09 3.17
CA LYS A 1 -8.92 -4.92 2.28
C LYS A 1 -9.85 -3.92 2.97
N ASN A 2 -11.07 -4.32 3.35
CA ASN A 2 -12.10 -3.43 3.90
C ASN A 2 -11.62 -2.70 5.17
N GLU A 3 -10.85 -3.38 6.01
CA GLU A 3 -10.28 -2.79 7.23
C GLU A 3 -9.29 -1.64 6.98
N HIS A 4 -8.60 -1.61 5.82
CA HIS A 4 -7.76 -0.46 5.46
C HIS A 4 -8.62 0.71 5.00
N ILE A 5 -9.57 0.45 4.09
CA ILE A 5 -10.47 1.48 3.57
C ILE A 5 -11.25 2.17 4.68
N ALA A 6 -11.66 1.43 5.72
CA ALA A 6 -12.37 1.96 6.89
C ALA A 6 -11.60 3.05 7.65
N VAL A 7 -10.26 3.09 7.56
CA VAL A 7 -9.43 4.09 8.24
C VAL A 7 -8.74 5.08 7.29
N TYR A 8 -8.97 4.95 5.98
CA TYR A 8 -8.31 5.74 4.93
C TYR A 8 -9.00 7.08 4.62
N GLY A 9 -9.85 7.51 5.53
CA GLY A 9 -10.60 8.76 5.50
C GLY A 9 -12.05 8.60 5.01
N PRO A 10 -12.93 9.55 5.38
CA PRO A 10 -14.35 9.53 5.00
C PRO A 10 -14.54 9.68 3.49
N ASP A 11 -15.68 9.22 2.99
CA ASP A 11 -16.15 9.42 1.61
C ASP A 11 -15.17 9.03 0.50
N ASN A 12 -14.24 8.13 0.81
CA ASN A 12 -13.18 7.73 -0.10
C ASN A 12 -13.72 7.02 -1.36
N HIS A 13 -14.96 6.54 -1.33
CA HIS A 13 -15.68 5.97 -2.48
C HIS A 13 -15.94 7.00 -3.58
N LEU A 14 -16.08 8.28 -3.24
CA LEU A 14 -16.22 9.37 -4.23
C LEU A 14 -14.91 9.61 -5.00
N ARG A 15 -13.77 9.29 -4.40
CA ARG A 15 -12.43 9.48 -4.97
C ARG A 15 -11.91 8.21 -5.67
N LEU A 16 -12.06 7.06 -5.03
CA LEU A 16 -11.59 5.75 -5.50
C LEU A 16 -12.58 5.15 -6.50
N THR A 17 -12.67 5.75 -7.67
CA THR A 17 -13.62 5.34 -8.73
C THR A 17 -12.99 4.46 -9.80
N GLY A 18 -11.66 4.43 -9.88
CA GLY A 18 -10.94 3.80 -11.00
C GLY A 18 -10.60 4.78 -12.13
N LEU A 19 -11.08 6.03 -12.03
CA LEU A 19 -10.74 7.13 -12.93
C LEU A 19 -9.70 8.04 -12.27
N HIS A 20 -9.11 8.94 -13.07
CA HIS A 20 -8.24 10.02 -12.58
C HIS A 20 -7.06 9.54 -11.71
N GLU A 21 -6.30 8.55 -12.21
CA GLU A 21 -5.16 7.98 -11.49
C GLU A 21 -5.52 7.38 -10.12
N THR A 22 -6.69 6.76 -9.99
CA THR A 22 -7.11 6.00 -8.81
C THR A 22 -7.54 4.58 -9.19
N GLN A 23 -7.67 3.71 -8.19
CA GLN A 23 -8.31 2.41 -8.34
C GLN A 23 -9.73 2.46 -7.77
N SER A 24 -10.64 1.67 -8.31
CA SER A 24 -11.98 1.51 -7.73
C SER A 24 -11.88 1.00 -6.29
N ILE A 25 -12.69 1.56 -5.39
CA ILE A 25 -12.74 1.19 -3.96
C ILE A 25 -13.04 -0.30 -3.77
N ASP A 26 -13.71 -0.92 -4.74
CA ASP A 26 -14.11 -2.32 -4.73
C ASP A 26 -13.02 -3.27 -5.22
N LYS A 27 -11.96 -2.75 -5.81
CA LYS A 27 -10.83 -3.54 -6.30
C LYS A 27 -9.57 -3.29 -5.49
N PHE A 28 -8.67 -4.27 -5.51
CA PHE A 28 -7.33 -4.13 -4.95
C PHE A 28 -6.34 -4.72 -5.94
N ASN A 29 -5.34 -3.93 -6.32
CA ASN A 29 -4.25 -4.35 -7.18
C ASN A 29 -2.97 -3.57 -6.89
N TYR A 30 -1.86 -4.08 -7.41
CA TYR A 30 -0.60 -3.36 -7.45
C TYR A 30 -0.03 -3.38 -8.87
N GLY A 31 0.86 -2.45 -9.20
CA GLY A 31 1.51 -2.44 -10.51
C GLY A 31 2.78 -1.60 -10.56
N VAL A 32 3.72 -2.01 -11.41
CA VAL A 32 4.99 -1.31 -11.63
C VAL A 32 4.73 -0.03 -12.45
N ALA A 33 5.08 1.12 -11.86
CA ALA A 33 4.71 2.48 -12.31
C ALA A 33 3.24 2.71 -12.65
N ASN A 34 2.32 1.85 -12.19
CA ASN A 34 0.91 1.99 -12.50
C ASN A 34 0.25 2.98 -11.52
N ARG A 35 -0.02 4.21 -12.01
CA ARG A 35 -0.77 5.24 -11.25
C ARG A 35 -2.28 4.98 -11.20
N GLY A 36 -2.81 3.94 -11.82
CA GLY A 36 -4.20 3.48 -11.62
C GLY A 36 -4.32 2.35 -10.60
N ALA A 37 -3.21 1.88 -10.03
CA ALA A 37 -3.22 0.80 -9.05
C ALA A 37 -3.51 1.29 -7.63
N SER A 38 -3.99 0.38 -6.77
CA SER A 38 -4.13 0.66 -5.33
C SER A 38 -2.78 0.89 -4.67
N ILE A 39 -1.81 0.00 -4.96
CA ILE A 39 -0.42 0.13 -4.54
C ILE A 39 0.45 0.35 -5.78
N ARG A 40 1.21 1.43 -5.81
CA ARG A 40 2.18 1.66 -6.87
C ARG A 40 3.55 1.13 -6.45
N VAL A 41 4.18 0.40 -7.36
CA VAL A 41 5.57 -0.05 -7.24
C VAL A 41 6.44 0.85 -8.13
N PRO A 42 7.31 1.71 -7.58
CA PRO A 42 8.21 2.54 -8.38
C PRO A 42 9.13 1.70 -9.29
N HIS A 43 9.50 2.20 -10.48
CA HIS A 43 10.50 1.52 -11.33
C HIS A 43 11.83 1.31 -10.60
N SER A 44 12.24 2.30 -9.79
CA SER A 44 13.45 2.22 -8.98
C SER A 44 13.42 1.05 -8.00
N PHE A 45 12.25 0.62 -7.52
CA PHE A 45 12.14 -0.52 -6.63
C PHE A 45 12.61 -1.80 -7.32
N VAL A 46 12.11 -2.07 -8.53
CA VAL A 46 12.49 -3.25 -9.32
C VAL A 46 13.95 -3.15 -9.77
N ASN A 47 14.37 -1.97 -10.25
CA ASN A 47 15.73 -1.72 -10.75
C ASN A 47 16.79 -1.79 -9.63
N ASN A 48 16.40 -1.59 -8.36
CA ASN A 48 17.28 -1.63 -7.21
C ASN A 48 17.16 -2.95 -6.42
N ASN A 49 16.97 -4.06 -7.13
CA ASN A 49 16.89 -5.41 -6.54
C ASN A 49 15.82 -5.50 -5.42
N TYR A 50 14.64 -4.92 -5.68
CA TYR A 50 13.49 -4.87 -4.76
C TYR A 50 13.79 -4.17 -3.43
N LYS A 51 14.71 -3.19 -3.44
CA LYS A 51 15.00 -2.32 -2.30
C LYS A 51 14.48 -0.91 -2.56
N GLY A 52 13.64 -0.41 -1.65
CA GLY A 52 13.04 0.91 -1.73
C GLY A 52 11.72 0.96 -0.99
N TYR A 53 10.71 1.59 -1.58
CA TYR A 53 9.38 1.75 -0.99
C TYR A 53 8.26 1.30 -1.93
N LEU A 54 7.10 1.04 -1.34
CA LEU A 54 5.82 0.86 -2.00
C LEU A 54 4.91 2.05 -1.64
N GLU A 55 4.08 2.49 -2.56
CA GLU A 55 3.20 3.65 -2.36
C GLU A 55 1.74 3.17 -2.27
N ASP A 56 1.11 3.27 -1.10
CA ASP A 56 -0.33 3.05 -0.95
C ASP A 56 -1.10 4.32 -1.33
N ARG A 57 -1.86 4.27 -2.43
CA ARG A 57 -2.53 5.43 -3.04
C ARG A 57 -4.00 5.56 -2.65
N ARG A 58 -4.45 4.67 -1.75
CA ARG A 58 -5.83 4.59 -1.27
C ARG A 58 -6.17 5.55 -0.12
N PRO A 59 -5.25 6.00 0.76
CA PRO A 59 -5.57 7.04 1.74
C PRO A 59 -6.00 8.36 1.07
N ASN A 60 -6.96 9.08 1.65
CA ASN A 60 -7.33 10.42 1.22
C ASN A 60 -6.82 11.51 2.19
N SER A 61 -7.00 12.77 1.82
CA SER A 61 -6.49 13.94 2.54
C SER A 61 -7.16 14.23 3.88
N GLN A 62 -8.26 13.54 4.21
CA GLN A 62 -8.99 13.67 5.47
C GLN A 62 -8.73 12.48 6.42
N GLY A 63 -7.93 11.50 5.99
CA GLY A 63 -7.59 10.34 6.81
C GLY A 63 -6.68 10.69 7.99
N ASP A 64 -6.92 10.04 9.12
CA ASP A 64 -6.07 10.16 10.32
C ASP A 64 -4.72 9.45 10.07
N PRO A 65 -3.59 10.19 10.04
CA PRO A 65 -2.29 9.62 9.69
C PRO A 65 -1.85 8.52 10.66
N TYR A 66 -2.22 8.61 11.95
CA TYR A 66 -1.83 7.61 12.95
C TYR A 66 -2.59 6.31 12.75
N LYS A 67 -3.89 6.37 12.45
CA LYS A 67 -4.70 5.19 12.14
C LYS A 67 -4.25 4.53 10.84
N ILE A 68 -3.95 5.33 9.81
CA ILE A 68 -3.45 4.83 8.52
C ILE A 68 -2.11 4.10 8.73
N ALA A 69 -1.13 4.76 9.36
CA ALA A 69 0.18 4.16 9.61
C ALA A 69 0.07 2.90 10.48
N GLY A 70 -0.71 2.95 11.56
CA GLY A 70 -0.94 1.80 12.44
C GLY A 70 -1.55 0.61 11.70
N ARG A 71 -2.55 0.83 10.86
CA ARG A 71 -3.19 -0.24 10.07
C ARG A 71 -2.23 -0.83 9.04
N ILE A 72 -1.39 -0.02 8.40
CA ILE A 72 -0.35 -0.48 7.46
C ILE A 72 0.66 -1.37 8.20
N LEU A 73 1.20 -0.90 9.32
CA LEU A 73 2.17 -1.65 10.13
C LEU A 73 1.59 -2.97 10.63
N GLN A 74 0.33 -2.97 11.08
CA GLN A 74 -0.34 -4.19 11.52
C GLN A 74 -0.36 -5.28 10.42
N THR A 75 -0.66 -4.92 9.17
CA THR A 75 -0.63 -5.88 8.05
C THR A 75 0.80 -6.30 7.69
N ILE A 76 1.76 -5.37 7.67
CA ILE A 76 3.16 -5.72 7.34
C ILE A 76 3.73 -6.69 8.36
N ASN A 77 3.40 -6.53 9.65
CA ASN A 77 3.85 -7.39 10.73
C ASN A 77 3.32 -8.84 10.64
N THR A 78 2.31 -9.12 9.79
CA THR A 78 1.86 -10.50 9.56
C THR A 78 2.71 -11.24 8.54
N VAL A 79 3.63 -10.56 7.83
CA VAL A 79 4.49 -11.17 6.83
C VAL A 79 5.66 -11.87 7.55
N PRO A 80 5.87 -13.18 7.33
CA PRO A 80 6.99 -13.89 7.93
C PRO A 80 8.32 -13.28 7.49
N LEU A 81 9.22 -13.07 8.45
CA LEU A 81 10.58 -12.67 8.14
C LEU A 81 11.36 -13.86 7.55
N PRO A 82 12.24 -13.64 6.57
CA PRO A 82 13.11 -14.68 6.09
C PRO A 82 13.98 -15.22 7.23
N VAL A 83 14.10 -16.54 7.31
CA VAL A 83 14.94 -17.20 8.32
C VAL A 83 16.39 -16.79 8.08
N VAL A 84 16.93 -15.94 8.94
CA VAL A 84 18.35 -15.59 8.92
C VAL A 84 19.13 -16.82 9.40
N LYS A 85 19.77 -17.55 8.48
CA LYS A 85 20.81 -18.53 8.86
C LYS A 85 21.94 -17.74 9.50
N LYS A 86 22.02 -17.73 10.84
CA LYS A 86 23.23 -17.26 11.54
C LYS A 86 24.39 -18.08 11.02
N GLY A 87 25.30 -17.43 10.26
CA GLY A 87 26.56 -18.04 9.89
C GLY A 87 27.26 -18.54 11.15
N LYS A 88 27.67 -19.81 11.16
CA LYS A 88 28.63 -20.29 12.16
C LYS A 88 29.86 -19.39 12.04
N LYS A 89 30.21 -18.73 13.14
CA LYS A 89 31.57 -18.21 13.30
C LYS A 89 32.56 -19.36 13.23
#